data_AF-A0A9W8JZI7-F1
#
_entry.id   AF-A0A9W8JZI7-F1
#
_cell.length_a   1.000
_cell.length_b   1.000
_cell.length_c   1.000
_cell.angle_alpha   90.00
_cell.angle_beta   90.00
_cell.angle_gamma   90.00
#
_symmetry.space_group_name_H-M   'P 1'
#
loop_
_entity.id
_entity.type
_entity.pdbx_description
1 polymer ?
#
loop_
_entity_poly.entity_id
_entity_poly.type
_entity_poly.pdbx_seq_one_letter_code
_entity_poly.pdbx_strand_id
1 'polypeptide(L)'
;MRLSHFFPTLLSVALAARPFLNEPDTGIEEVFGSLPAGTLPKLSLIAGLPDFEWAAKRVLSPFSYMYFRSGASGEYSYRNNLEAFHRYRFRPRVMQDVTNVASTLPTTLLGHNFSAPIFISPCALAGLAHPESELGLVRAAAAENILYMPSLFANLSIEDISAAKGEGQVLFQQVNRAPTDNTTQALFRRIESSGAKAIVFTVDAVAPRNRHRSGRFGFDQGDDSYDLATVSLFTLLSSRMSDTDITYIYSGTPTSSSKP
;
A
#
# COMPACT_ATOMS: atom_id res chain seq x y z
N MET A 1 -41.57 -58.63 -11.01
CA MET A 1 -41.63 -57.37 -10.25
C MET A 1 -40.31 -57.19 -9.50
N ARG A 2 -39.29 -56.62 -10.14
CA ARG A 2 -37.97 -56.37 -9.54
C ARG A 2 -37.88 -54.87 -9.24
N LEU A 3 -37.90 -54.50 -7.96
CA LEU A 3 -37.79 -53.12 -7.50
C LEU A 3 -36.36 -52.61 -7.71
N SER A 4 -36.24 -51.64 -8.62
CA SER A 4 -35.11 -50.75 -8.80
C SER A 4 -34.83 -49.95 -7.52
N HIS A 5 -33.68 -50.15 -6.89
CA HIS A 5 -33.16 -49.24 -5.87
C HIS A 5 -32.22 -48.23 -6.54
N PHE A 6 -32.78 -47.07 -6.88
CA PHE A 6 -32.04 -45.90 -7.31
C PHE A 6 -31.43 -45.26 -6.05
N PHE A 7 -30.12 -45.42 -5.83
CA PHE A 7 -29.39 -44.65 -4.82
C PHE A 7 -29.02 -43.29 -5.42
N PRO A 8 -29.52 -42.16 -4.89
CA PRO A 8 -28.98 -40.87 -5.30
C PRO A 8 -27.64 -40.69 -4.59
N THR A 9 -26.54 -40.67 -5.35
CA THR A 9 -25.26 -40.14 -4.89
C THR A 9 -25.43 -38.65 -4.62
N LEU A 10 -25.72 -38.30 -3.37
CA LEU A 10 -25.52 -36.95 -2.85
C LEU A 10 -24.03 -36.66 -2.91
N LEU A 11 -23.60 -36.01 -4.00
CA LEU A 11 -22.27 -35.43 -4.10
C LEU A 11 -22.20 -34.31 -3.05
N SER A 12 -21.67 -34.64 -1.88
CA SER A 12 -21.39 -33.64 -0.84
C SER A 12 -20.30 -32.72 -1.39
N VAL A 13 -20.71 -31.57 -1.93
CA VAL A 13 -19.79 -30.46 -2.20
C VAL A 13 -19.42 -29.90 -0.84
N ALA A 14 -18.45 -30.53 -0.18
CA ALA A 14 -17.78 -29.91 0.94
C ALA A 14 -17.05 -28.68 0.37
N LEU A 15 -17.73 -27.53 0.41
CA LEU A 15 -17.07 -26.25 0.54
C LEU A 15 -16.27 -26.35 1.82
N ALA A 16 -15.03 -26.83 1.72
CA ALA A 16 -14.06 -26.71 2.78
C ALA A 16 -13.86 -25.21 2.97
N ALA A 17 -14.66 -24.63 3.87
CA ALA A 17 -14.45 -23.28 4.37
C ALA A 17 -13.09 -23.28 5.04
N ARG A 18 -12.05 -22.99 4.28
CA ARG A 18 -10.72 -22.80 4.85
C ARG A 18 -10.82 -21.57 5.75
N PRO A 19 -10.51 -21.69 7.04
CA PRO A 19 -10.47 -20.51 7.90
C PRO A 19 -9.47 -19.53 7.29
N PHE A 20 -9.89 -18.27 7.17
CA PHE A 20 -8.99 -17.22 6.72
C PHE A 20 -7.90 -17.03 7.78
N LEU A 21 -6.68 -17.44 7.42
CA LEU A 21 -5.48 -17.16 8.19
C LEU A 21 -4.98 -15.80 7.75
N ASN A 22 -5.02 -14.82 8.66
CA ASN A 22 -4.45 -13.49 8.40
C ASN A 22 -2.94 -13.58 8.13
N GLU A 23 -2.27 -14.53 8.81
CA GLU A 23 -0.83 -14.73 8.77
C GLU A 23 -0.58 -16.23 8.48
N PRO A 24 0.26 -16.57 7.49
CA PRO A 24 0.69 -17.96 7.31
C PRO A 24 1.53 -18.39 8.51
N ASP A 25 1.43 -19.66 8.88
CA ASP A 25 2.36 -20.24 9.86
C ASP A 25 3.74 -20.39 9.20
N THR A 26 4.67 -19.51 9.57
CA THR A 26 6.05 -19.50 9.10
C THR A 26 7.01 -20.18 10.08
N GLY A 27 6.51 -20.74 11.20
CA GLY A 27 7.35 -21.23 12.29
C GLY A 27 7.98 -20.11 13.14
N ILE A 28 7.38 -18.92 13.11
CA ILE A 28 7.94 -17.71 13.74
C ILE A 28 7.94 -17.79 15.28
N GLU A 29 6.93 -18.43 15.87
CA GLU A 29 6.80 -18.55 17.32
C GLU A 29 7.86 -19.49 17.91
N GLU A 30 8.31 -20.49 17.16
CA GLU A 30 9.38 -21.39 17.56
C GLU A 30 10.74 -20.67 17.67
N VAL A 31 10.95 -19.65 16.84
CA VAL A 31 12.21 -18.88 16.82
C VAL A 31 12.16 -17.68 17.77
N PHE A 32 11.04 -16.94 17.77
CA PHE A 32 10.92 -15.66 18.47
C PHE A 32 9.89 -15.62 19.60
N GLY A 33 9.09 -16.68 19.80
CA GLY A 33 8.01 -16.67 20.79
C GLY A 33 8.47 -16.42 22.23
N SER A 34 9.73 -16.75 22.54
CA SER A 34 10.38 -16.49 23.82
C SER A 34 10.87 -15.04 24.02
N LEU A 35 10.84 -14.20 22.98
CA LEU A 35 11.27 -12.81 23.09
C LEU A 35 10.31 -12.00 23.98
N PRO A 36 10.83 -11.19 24.93
CA PRO A 36 10.01 -10.29 25.72
C PRO A 36 9.21 -9.32 24.84
N ALA A 37 7.99 -8.98 25.25
CA ALA A 37 7.17 -7.98 24.57
C ALA A 37 7.94 -6.65 24.46
N GLY A 38 7.79 -5.94 23.33
CA GLY A 38 8.54 -4.72 23.04
C GLY A 38 9.98 -4.92 22.55
N THR A 39 10.49 -6.15 22.51
CA THR A 39 11.83 -6.43 21.96
C THR A 39 11.74 -6.72 20.47
N LEU A 40 12.58 -6.05 19.67
CA LEU A 40 12.68 -6.33 18.23
C LEU A 40 13.47 -7.63 17.99
N PRO A 41 13.02 -8.50 17.07
CA PRO A 41 13.80 -9.65 16.63
C PRO A 41 15.06 -9.19 15.89
N LYS A 42 16.10 -10.03 15.87
CA LYS A 42 17.29 -9.77 15.06
C LYS A 42 16.91 -9.80 13.58
N LEU A 43 17.23 -8.73 12.84
CA LEU A 43 16.87 -8.61 11.42
C LEU A 43 17.41 -9.77 10.56
N SER A 44 18.59 -10.30 10.88
CA SER A 44 19.18 -11.44 10.17
C SER A 44 18.39 -12.74 10.26
N LEU A 45 17.42 -12.82 11.17
CA LEU A 45 16.56 -13.98 11.38
C LEU A 45 15.14 -13.77 10.83
N ILE A 46 14.84 -12.59 10.27
CA ILE A 46 13.58 -12.33 9.59
C ILE A 46 13.61 -13.04 8.22
N ALA A 47 12.68 -13.97 8.01
CA ALA A 47 12.62 -14.81 6.82
C ALA A 47 11.68 -14.25 5.73
N GLY A 48 10.67 -13.47 6.13
CA GLY A 48 9.72 -12.92 5.16
C GLY A 48 8.88 -11.75 5.69
N LEU A 49 8.04 -11.21 4.80
CA LEU A 49 7.14 -10.09 5.12
C LEU A 49 6.20 -10.34 6.32
N PRO A 50 5.61 -11.54 6.50
CA PRO A 50 4.75 -11.82 7.67
C PRO A 50 5.45 -11.62 9.01
N ASP A 51 6.77 -11.84 9.07
CA ASP A 51 7.53 -11.72 10.31
C ASP A 51 7.65 -10.25 10.77
N PHE A 52 7.63 -9.30 9.84
CA PHE A 52 7.57 -7.88 10.17
C PHE A 52 6.21 -7.49 10.77
N GLU A 53 5.10 -8.08 10.29
CA GLU A 53 3.77 -7.86 10.88
C GLU A 53 3.71 -8.41 12.32
N TRP A 54 4.27 -9.61 12.53
CA TRP A 54 4.41 -10.20 13.86
C TRP A 54 5.23 -9.32 14.81
N ALA A 55 6.38 -8.82 14.35
CA ALA A 55 7.23 -7.93 15.14
C ALA A 55 6.52 -6.61 15.47
N ALA A 56 5.85 -6.00 14.47
CA ALA A 56 5.10 -4.77 14.63
C ALA A 56 4.00 -4.90 15.69
N LYS A 57 3.25 -6.01 15.69
CA LYS A 57 2.20 -6.29 16.68
C LYS A 57 2.71 -6.31 18.13
N ARG A 58 3.97 -6.69 18.35
CA ARG A 58 4.58 -6.82 19.69
C ARG A 58 5.27 -5.55 20.17
N VAL A 59 5.67 -4.67 19.25
CA VAL A 59 6.47 -3.47 19.56
C VAL A 59 5.63 -2.20 19.50
N LEU A 60 4.68 -2.13 18.56
CA LEU A 60 3.83 -0.96 18.42
C LEU A 60 2.79 -0.90 19.53
N SER A 61 2.41 0.32 19.90
CA SER A 61 1.23 0.53 20.75
C SER A 61 -0.01 -0.07 20.06
N PRO A 62 -1.02 -0.54 20.82
CA PRO A 62 -2.26 -1.03 20.22
C PRO A 62 -2.92 -0.02 19.27
N PHE A 63 -2.82 1.27 19.60
CA PHE A 63 -3.28 2.37 18.75
C PHE A 63 -2.55 2.42 17.41
N SER A 64 -1.22 2.50 17.43
CA SER A 64 -0.39 2.56 16.22
C SER A 64 -0.55 1.31 15.37
N TYR A 65 -0.56 0.12 15.98
CA TYR A 65 -0.73 -1.13 15.27
C TYR A 65 -2.09 -1.20 14.54
N MET A 66 -3.16 -0.78 15.21
CA MET A 66 -4.50 -0.79 14.63
C MET A 66 -4.66 0.23 13.50
N TYR A 67 -3.95 1.36 13.53
CA TYR A 67 -3.93 2.30 12.43
C TYR A 67 -3.47 1.67 11.11
N PHE A 68 -2.38 0.88 11.15
CA PHE A 68 -1.83 0.24 9.96
C PHE A 68 -2.55 -1.05 9.59
N ARG A 69 -2.92 -1.87 10.58
CA ARG A 69 -3.43 -3.22 10.35
C ARG A 69 -4.88 -3.27 9.91
N SER A 70 -5.69 -2.26 10.25
CA SER A 70 -7.14 -2.32 10.09
C SER A 70 -7.63 -1.99 8.68
N GLY A 71 -8.60 -2.77 8.22
CA GLY A 71 -9.36 -2.50 6.99
C GLY A 71 -10.73 -1.89 7.26
N ALA A 72 -11.45 -1.52 6.19
CA ALA A 72 -12.80 -0.97 6.29
C ALA A 72 -13.82 -2.04 6.75
N SER A 73 -14.72 -1.66 7.66
CA SER A 73 -15.82 -2.43 8.21
C SER A 73 -15.41 -3.85 8.61
N GLY A 74 -15.97 -4.88 7.98
CA GLY A 74 -15.64 -6.29 8.22
C GLY A 74 -14.35 -6.79 7.56
N GLU A 75 -13.58 -5.89 6.93
CA GLU A 75 -12.28 -6.13 6.29
C GLU A 75 -12.33 -7.10 5.09
N TYR A 76 -13.52 -7.38 4.54
CA TYR A 76 -13.70 -8.36 3.46
C TYR A 76 -12.84 -8.07 2.21
N SER A 77 -12.80 -6.82 1.74
CA SER A 77 -11.99 -6.46 0.58
C SER A 77 -10.49 -6.60 0.85
N TYR A 78 -10.03 -6.27 2.06
CA TYR A 78 -8.64 -6.48 2.49
C TYR A 78 -8.27 -7.97 2.41
N ARG A 79 -9.13 -8.85 2.94
CA ARG A 79 -8.92 -10.31 2.85
C ARG A 79 -8.89 -10.81 1.42
N ASN A 80 -9.86 -10.36 0.61
CA ASN A 80 -9.94 -10.73 -0.80
C ASN A 80 -8.68 -10.30 -1.58
N ASN A 81 -8.06 -9.16 -1.27
CA ASN A 81 -6.82 -8.74 -1.92
C ASN A 81 -5.66 -9.71 -1.66
N LEU A 82 -5.54 -10.22 -0.43
CA LEU A 82 -4.52 -11.21 -0.07
C LEU A 82 -4.81 -12.56 -0.75
N GLU A 83 -6.07 -12.98 -0.76
CA GLU A 83 -6.47 -14.27 -1.33
C GLU A 83 -6.52 -14.29 -2.87
N ALA A 84 -6.64 -13.12 -3.53
CA ALA A 84 -6.78 -13.02 -4.98
C ALA A 84 -5.63 -13.72 -5.72
N PHE A 85 -4.40 -13.60 -5.21
CA PHE A 85 -3.23 -14.22 -5.81
C PHE A 85 -3.25 -15.76 -5.75
N HIS A 86 -3.98 -16.35 -4.80
CA HIS A 86 -4.17 -17.81 -4.72
C HIS A 86 -5.03 -18.37 -5.86
N ARG A 87 -5.64 -17.52 -6.68
CA ARG A 87 -6.38 -17.96 -7.89
C ARG A 87 -5.43 -18.25 -9.05
N TYR A 88 -4.21 -17.72 -8.99
CA TYR A 88 -3.19 -17.89 -10.02
C TYR A 88 -2.19 -18.98 -9.62
N ARG A 89 -1.68 -19.72 -10.61
CA ARG A 89 -0.70 -20.79 -10.42
C ARG A 89 0.45 -20.58 -11.39
N PHE A 90 1.67 -20.77 -10.89
CA PHE A 90 2.84 -20.77 -11.76
C PHE A 90 2.87 -22.05 -12.61
N ARG A 91 3.32 -21.90 -13.86
CA ARG A 91 3.73 -23.01 -14.72
C ARG A 91 5.25 -22.91 -14.88
N PRO A 92 6.04 -23.37 -13.91
CA PRO A 92 7.48 -23.19 -13.91
C PRO A 92 8.10 -23.88 -15.12
N ARG A 93 9.03 -23.20 -15.79
CA ARG A 93 9.84 -23.80 -16.85
C ARG A 93 11.07 -24.43 -16.21
N VAL A 94 11.30 -25.71 -16.46
CA VAL A 94 12.44 -26.45 -15.93
C VAL A 94 13.60 -26.43 -16.92
N MET A 95 14.82 -26.71 -16.42
CA MET A 95 16.06 -26.72 -17.23
C MET A 95 16.31 -25.41 -17.98
N GLN A 96 16.06 -24.27 -17.31
CA GLN A 96 16.40 -22.95 -17.80
C GLN A 96 17.63 -22.43 -17.05
N ASP A 97 18.49 -21.68 -17.72
CA ASP A 97 19.55 -20.94 -17.05
C ASP A 97 18.92 -19.77 -16.27
N VAL A 98 19.10 -19.79 -14.95
CA VAL A 98 18.58 -18.80 -14.00
C VAL A 98 19.71 -18.15 -13.19
N THR A 99 20.96 -18.30 -13.62
CA THR A 99 22.13 -17.78 -12.91
C THR A 99 22.13 -16.25 -12.79
N ASN A 100 21.40 -15.55 -13.66
CA ASN A 100 21.34 -14.09 -13.69
C ASN A 100 19.90 -13.53 -13.59
N VAL A 101 19.02 -14.16 -12.80
CA VAL A 101 17.62 -13.68 -12.62
C VAL A 101 17.55 -12.22 -12.14
N ALA A 102 18.50 -11.78 -11.30
CA ALA A 102 18.55 -10.42 -10.79
C ALA A 102 18.57 -9.37 -11.91
N SER A 103 19.19 -9.66 -13.06
CA SER A 103 19.23 -8.71 -14.19
C SER A 103 17.88 -8.54 -14.90
N THR A 104 16.88 -9.35 -14.58
CA THR A 104 15.52 -9.27 -15.15
C THR A 104 14.54 -8.47 -14.29
N LEU A 105 14.93 -8.11 -13.07
CA LEU A 105 14.10 -7.34 -12.14
C LEU A 105 13.95 -5.85 -12.52
N PRO A 106 14.97 -5.17 -13.10
CA PRO A 106 14.84 -3.76 -13.40
C PRO A 106 13.64 -3.44 -14.30
N THR A 107 12.99 -2.31 -14.04
CA THR A 107 11.81 -1.87 -14.79
C THR A 107 11.83 -0.36 -14.99
N THR A 108 10.99 0.13 -15.90
CA THR A 108 10.82 1.55 -16.18
C THR A 108 9.38 1.96 -15.92
N LEU A 109 9.18 3.03 -15.15
CA LEU A 109 7.87 3.62 -14.89
C LEU A 109 7.93 5.12 -15.16
N LEU A 110 7.06 5.60 -16.07
CA LEU A 110 7.03 7.00 -16.53
C LEU A 110 8.40 7.55 -16.99
N GLY A 111 9.19 6.72 -17.68
CA GLY A 111 10.52 7.10 -18.18
C GLY A 111 11.63 7.08 -17.12
N HIS A 112 11.33 6.68 -15.88
CA HIS A 112 12.31 6.52 -14.81
C HIS A 112 12.61 5.04 -14.55
N ASN A 113 13.89 4.73 -14.36
CA ASN A 113 14.37 3.36 -14.16
C ASN A 113 14.46 3.01 -12.67
N PHE A 114 14.01 1.82 -12.33
CA PHE A 114 14.01 1.26 -10.98
C PHE A 114 14.65 -0.13 -10.99
N SER A 115 15.27 -0.52 -9.88
CA SER A 115 15.97 -1.81 -9.73
C SER A 115 15.03 -3.02 -9.70
N ALA A 116 13.77 -2.81 -9.29
CA ALA A 116 12.78 -3.86 -9.08
C ALA A 116 11.36 -3.37 -9.40
N PRO A 117 10.41 -4.28 -9.74
CA PRO A 117 9.04 -3.93 -10.10
C PRO A 117 8.14 -3.79 -8.88
N ILE A 118 8.64 -3.13 -7.84
CA ILE A 118 7.94 -2.85 -6.58
C ILE A 118 8.23 -1.41 -6.16
N PHE A 119 7.36 -0.85 -5.34
CA PHE A 119 7.51 0.49 -4.81
C PHE A 119 6.91 0.60 -3.42
N ILE A 120 7.34 1.60 -2.65
CA ILE A 120 6.76 1.93 -1.36
C ILE A 120 5.52 2.80 -1.62
N SER A 121 4.35 2.19 -1.41
CA SER A 121 3.04 2.82 -1.54
C SER A 121 2.81 3.92 -0.50
N PRO A 122 2.03 4.97 -0.81
CA PRO A 122 1.73 6.05 0.13
C PRO A 122 1.00 5.53 1.37
N CYS A 123 1.66 5.68 2.51
CA CYS A 123 1.08 5.47 3.83
C CYS A 123 1.28 6.75 4.65
N ALA A 124 0.21 7.26 5.23
CA ALA A 124 0.27 8.43 6.08
C ALA A 124 0.77 8.05 7.47
N LEU A 125 1.24 9.06 8.21
CA LEU A 125 1.59 8.96 9.62
C LEU A 125 2.65 7.88 9.96
N ALA A 126 3.75 7.78 9.20
CA ALA A 126 4.80 6.78 9.46
C ALA A 126 5.45 6.92 10.86
N GLY A 127 5.39 8.11 11.46
CA GLY A 127 5.81 8.41 12.82
C GLY A 127 5.08 7.62 13.91
N LEU A 128 3.89 7.08 13.61
CA LEU A 128 3.20 6.15 14.51
C LEU A 128 3.93 4.81 14.65
N ALA A 129 4.73 4.42 13.65
CA ALA A 129 5.51 3.19 13.67
C ALA A 129 6.93 3.41 14.20
N HIS A 130 7.60 4.49 13.81
CA HIS A 130 8.99 4.75 14.16
C HIS A 130 9.31 6.24 14.19
N PRO A 131 10.16 6.74 15.12
CA PRO A 131 10.47 8.17 15.22
C PRO A 131 11.04 8.80 13.94
N GLU A 132 11.81 8.05 13.14
CA GLU A 132 12.33 8.54 11.85
C GLU A 132 11.24 8.80 10.81
N SER A 133 10.02 8.29 11.00
CA SER A 133 8.87 8.54 10.13
C SER A 133 9.20 8.26 8.66
N GLU A 134 8.87 9.17 7.74
CA GLU A 134 9.11 9.02 6.31
C GLU A 134 10.60 9.12 5.93
N LEU A 135 11.52 9.59 6.80
CA LEU A 135 12.95 9.60 6.51
C LEU A 135 13.51 8.19 6.33
N GLY A 136 13.03 7.23 7.12
CA GLY A 136 13.42 5.83 6.97
C GLY A 136 13.01 5.27 5.61
N LEU A 137 11.79 5.60 5.17
CA LEU A 137 11.23 5.14 3.90
C LEU A 137 11.95 5.74 2.69
N VAL A 138 12.21 7.05 2.70
CA VAL A 138 12.92 7.72 1.59
C VAL A 138 14.36 7.22 1.48
N ARG A 139 15.06 7.01 2.60
CA ARG A 139 16.43 6.47 2.62
C ARG A 139 16.48 5.02 2.15
N ALA A 140 15.55 4.18 2.60
CA ALA A 140 15.47 2.79 2.18
C ALA A 140 15.19 2.69 0.67
N ALA A 141 14.24 3.48 0.15
CA ALA A 141 13.94 3.52 -1.27
C ALA A 141 15.12 4.03 -2.11
N ALA A 142 15.91 4.96 -1.58
CA ALA A 142 17.13 5.44 -2.24
C ALA A 142 18.19 4.33 -2.32
N ALA A 143 18.42 3.65 -1.19
CA ALA A 143 19.40 2.57 -1.10
C ALA A 143 19.10 1.41 -2.06
N GLU A 144 17.82 1.06 -2.21
CA GLU A 144 17.39 -0.02 -3.08
C GLU A 144 17.06 0.43 -4.51
N ASN A 145 17.12 1.74 -4.82
CA ASN A 145 16.68 2.31 -6.10
C ASN A 145 15.27 1.85 -6.54
N ILE A 146 14.31 1.93 -5.61
CA ILE A 146 12.89 1.70 -5.89
C ILE A 146 12.11 3.01 -5.72
N LEU A 147 10.92 3.07 -6.33
CA LEU A 147 10.06 4.23 -6.17
C LEU A 147 9.55 4.32 -4.72
N TYR A 148 9.60 5.52 -4.14
CA TYR A 148 8.81 5.86 -2.96
C TYR A 148 7.79 6.93 -3.33
N MET A 149 6.57 6.72 -2.86
CA MET A 149 5.47 7.66 -3.02
C MET A 149 4.99 8.16 -1.65
N PRO A 150 5.52 9.29 -1.13
CA PRO A 150 5.03 9.85 0.13
C PRO A 150 3.57 10.30 0.05
N SER A 151 2.85 10.16 1.16
CA SER A 151 1.48 10.66 1.33
C SER A 151 1.48 12.17 1.56
N LEU A 152 0.43 12.86 1.10
CA LEU A 152 0.22 14.27 1.49
C LEU A 152 0.02 14.43 3.00
N PHE A 153 -0.47 13.39 3.67
CA PHE A 153 -0.69 13.36 5.12
C PHE A 153 0.45 12.62 5.87
N ALA A 154 1.66 12.67 5.32
CA ALA A 154 2.87 12.24 6.01
C ALA A 154 3.08 13.01 7.34
N ASN A 155 3.89 12.47 8.24
CA ASN A 155 4.33 13.21 9.43
C ASN A 155 5.27 14.36 9.06
N LEU A 156 6.13 14.14 8.08
CA LEU A 156 7.10 15.13 7.61
C LEU A 156 6.58 15.96 6.44
N SER A 157 7.12 17.17 6.28
CA SER A 157 6.75 18.02 5.15
C SER A 157 7.30 17.48 3.82
N ILE A 158 6.70 17.92 2.71
CA ILE A 158 7.16 17.58 1.36
C ILE A 158 8.63 18.00 1.18
N GLU A 159 9.02 19.14 1.74
CA GLU A 159 10.38 19.67 1.70
C GLU A 159 11.35 18.82 2.50
N ASP A 160 10.98 18.42 3.72
CA ASP A 160 11.86 17.58 4.57
C ASP A 160 12.11 16.22 3.93
N ILE A 161 11.07 15.61 3.36
CA ILE A 161 11.19 14.33 2.64
C ILE A 161 12.04 14.52 1.37
N SER A 162 11.84 15.61 0.64
CA SER A 162 12.62 15.91 -0.56
C SER A 162 14.10 16.18 -0.25
N ALA A 163 14.38 16.93 0.81
CA ALA A 163 15.74 17.22 1.26
C ALA A 163 16.51 15.96 1.68
N ALA A 164 15.80 14.90 2.09
CA ALA A 164 16.37 13.62 2.47
C ALA A 164 16.56 12.64 1.30
N LYS A 165 16.25 13.04 0.06
CA LYS A 165 16.41 12.19 -1.13
C LYS A 165 17.88 11.83 -1.37
N GLY A 166 18.10 10.59 -1.80
CA GLY A 166 19.36 10.19 -2.41
C GLY A 166 19.59 10.88 -3.76
N GLU A 167 20.85 10.94 -4.19
CA GLU A 167 21.20 11.45 -5.52
C GLU A 167 20.49 10.64 -6.61
N GLY A 168 19.86 11.34 -7.56
CA GLY A 168 19.11 10.71 -8.65
C GLY A 168 17.78 10.03 -8.25
N GLN A 169 17.43 10.01 -6.95
CA GLN A 169 16.22 9.34 -6.49
C GLN A 169 14.93 10.00 -7.03
N VAL A 170 14.01 9.16 -7.50
CA VAL A 170 12.71 9.56 -8.02
C VAL A 170 11.64 9.36 -6.96
N LEU A 171 10.87 10.42 -6.68
CA LEU A 171 9.69 10.38 -5.82
C LEU A 171 8.45 10.78 -6.60
N PHE A 172 7.32 10.13 -6.32
CA PHE A 172 5.99 10.57 -6.75
C PHE A 172 5.21 11.07 -5.53
N GLN A 173 4.49 12.17 -5.63
CA GLN A 173 3.73 12.67 -4.48
C GLN A 173 2.28 12.22 -4.55
N GLN A 174 1.78 11.56 -3.51
CA GLN A 174 0.36 11.22 -3.42
C GLN A 174 -0.46 12.40 -2.86
N VAL A 175 -1.66 12.61 -3.38
CA VAL A 175 -2.64 13.64 -2.96
C VAL A 175 -4.06 13.06 -2.92
N ASN A 176 -4.80 13.24 -1.82
CA ASN A 176 -6.19 12.76 -1.65
C ASN A 176 -7.26 13.86 -1.78
N ARG A 177 -6.88 15.13 -1.66
CA ARG A 177 -7.83 16.25 -1.60
C ARG A 177 -7.27 17.43 -2.36
N ALA A 178 -8.03 17.89 -3.35
CA ALA A 178 -7.80 19.20 -3.94
C ALA A 178 -8.77 20.17 -3.28
N PRO A 179 -8.33 21.10 -2.42
CA PRO A 179 -9.19 22.22 -2.03
C PRO A 179 -9.63 22.99 -3.29
N THR A 180 -10.88 23.44 -3.31
CA THR A 180 -11.58 23.96 -4.48
C THR A 180 -11.07 25.30 -5.03
N ASP A 181 -9.91 25.80 -4.58
CA ASP A 181 -9.43 27.18 -4.81
C ASP A 181 -7.94 27.26 -5.22
N ASN A 182 -7.37 28.48 -5.24
CA ASN A 182 -5.95 28.80 -5.50
C ASN A 182 -4.93 27.99 -4.67
N THR A 183 -5.37 27.40 -3.56
CA THR A 183 -4.56 26.56 -2.67
C THR A 183 -4.10 25.25 -3.34
N THR A 184 -4.89 24.67 -4.27
CA THR A 184 -4.48 23.45 -4.99
C THR A 184 -3.36 23.73 -5.99
N GLN A 185 -3.42 24.84 -6.72
CA GLN A 185 -2.35 25.21 -7.66
C GLN A 185 -1.04 25.48 -6.93
N ALA A 186 -1.12 26.17 -5.79
CA ALA A 186 0.04 26.40 -4.94
C ALA A 186 0.64 25.08 -4.42
N LEU A 187 -0.20 24.11 -4.04
CA LEU A 187 0.26 22.77 -3.64
C LEU A 187 0.95 22.03 -4.79
N PHE A 188 0.39 22.01 -5.99
CA PHE A 188 1.00 21.33 -7.13
C PHE A 188 2.34 21.95 -7.53
N ARG A 189 2.42 23.29 -7.55
CA ARG A 189 3.70 23.98 -7.76
C ARG A 189 4.72 23.67 -6.66
N ARG A 190 4.28 23.58 -5.40
CA ARG A 190 5.14 23.18 -4.26
C ARG A 190 5.68 21.76 -4.42
N ILE A 191 4.85 20.83 -4.91
CA ILE A 191 5.25 19.45 -5.19
C ILE A 191 6.24 19.38 -6.36
N GLU A 192 5.98 20.14 -7.41
CA GLU A 192 6.89 20.22 -8.56
C GLU A 192 8.23 20.85 -8.15
N SER A 193 8.20 21.94 -7.37
CA SER A 193 9.42 22.62 -6.90
C SER A 193 10.21 21.80 -5.89
N SER A 194 9.56 20.86 -5.17
CA SER A 194 10.27 19.88 -4.33
C SER A 194 10.90 18.76 -5.17
N GLY A 195 10.73 18.76 -6.49
CA GLY A 195 11.39 17.83 -7.40
C GLY A 195 10.76 16.44 -7.43
N ALA A 196 9.47 16.32 -7.06
CA ALA A 196 8.67 15.15 -7.39
C ALA A 196 8.52 15.01 -8.92
N LYS A 197 8.42 13.77 -9.41
CA LYS A 197 8.33 13.50 -10.86
C LYS A 197 6.92 13.20 -11.34
N ALA A 198 6.01 12.86 -10.42
CA ALA A 198 4.60 12.72 -10.71
C ALA A 198 3.76 13.06 -9.48
N ILE A 199 2.50 13.43 -9.72
CA ILE A 199 1.45 13.55 -8.71
C ILE A 199 0.50 12.38 -8.88
N VAL A 200 0.27 11.62 -7.81
CA VAL A 200 -0.68 10.52 -7.77
C VAL A 200 -1.91 10.96 -6.99
N PHE A 201 -2.99 11.22 -7.72
CA PHE A 201 -4.25 11.64 -7.16
C PHE A 201 -5.08 10.41 -6.78
N THR A 202 -5.36 10.25 -5.49
CA THR A 202 -6.15 9.14 -4.96
C THR A 202 -7.62 9.54 -4.91
N VAL A 203 -8.47 8.78 -5.61
CA VAL A 203 -9.90 9.08 -5.77
C VAL A 203 -10.83 8.13 -5.00
N ASP A 204 -10.29 7.17 -4.26
CA ASP A 204 -11.06 6.14 -3.56
C ASP A 204 -11.38 6.49 -2.09
N ALA A 205 -10.79 7.57 -1.55
CA ALA A 205 -10.88 7.97 -0.14
C ALA A 205 -11.67 9.28 0.04
N VAL A 206 -12.86 9.34 -0.55
CA VAL A 206 -13.70 10.56 -0.62
C VAL A 206 -14.59 10.77 0.60
N ALA A 207 -14.80 9.71 1.37
CA ALA A 207 -15.57 9.71 2.60
C ALA A 207 -14.69 9.24 3.77
N PRO A 208 -15.03 9.66 5.00
CA PRO A 208 -14.41 9.15 6.22
C PRO A 208 -14.41 7.63 6.28
N ARG A 209 -13.31 7.07 6.74
CA ARG A 209 -13.08 5.61 6.75
C ARG A 209 -13.82 5.00 7.92
N ASN A 210 -14.70 4.04 7.64
CA ASN A 210 -15.32 3.24 8.70
C ASN A 210 -14.44 2.03 9.03
N ARG A 211 -13.43 2.17 9.88
CA ARG A 211 -12.54 1.05 10.30
C ARG A 211 -12.91 0.57 11.70
N HIS A 212 -13.75 -0.45 11.81
CA HIS A 212 -14.31 -0.91 13.10
C HIS A 212 -13.25 -1.25 14.15
N ARG A 213 -12.14 -1.89 13.75
CA ARG A 213 -11.05 -2.21 14.68
C ARG A 213 -10.37 -0.94 15.18
N SER A 214 -9.98 -0.06 14.26
CA SER A 214 -9.36 1.23 14.56
C SER A 214 -10.22 2.09 15.48
N GLY A 215 -11.54 2.15 15.23
CA GLY A 215 -12.51 2.91 16.02
C GLY A 215 -12.55 2.49 17.49
N ARG A 216 -12.34 1.20 17.79
CA ARG A 216 -12.27 0.69 19.18
C ARG A 216 -11.07 1.22 19.96
N PHE A 217 -10.02 1.65 19.26
CA PHE A 217 -8.83 2.25 19.85
C PHE A 217 -8.82 3.78 19.70
N GLY A 218 -9.95 4.39 19.31
CA GLY A 218 -10.09 5.85 19.24
C GLY A 218 -9.55 6.49 17.96
N PHE A 219 -9.23 5.71 16.93
CA PHE A 219 -8.82 6.22 15.62
C PHE A 219 -9.95 6.05 14.59
N ASP A 220 -10.23 7.07 13.77
CA ASP A 220 -11.41 7.16 12.89
C ASP A 220 -12.76 7.16 13.65
N GLN A 221 -12.86 7.88 14.77
CA GLN A 221 -14.15 8.24 15.36
C GLN A 221 -14.87 9.18 14.38
N GLY A 222 -16.03 8.74 13.91
CA GLY A 222 -16.72 9.23 12.71
C GLY A 222 -16.80 10.75 12.61
N ASP A 223 -16.21 11.27 11.53
CA ASP A 223 -16.83 12.38 10.84
C ASP A 223 -17.87 11.76 9.89
N ASP A 224 -19.12 12.19 9.98
CA ASP A 224 -20.19 11.77 9.05
C ASP A 224 -20.27 12.71 7.83
N SER A 225 -19.31 13.64 7.70
CA SER A 225 -19.22 14.52 6.54
C SER A 225 -18.85 13.73 5.30
N TYR A 226 -19.72 13.79 4.30
CA TYR A 226 -19.44 13.27 2.97
C TYR A 226 -18.85 14.41 2.14
N ASP A 227 -17.63 14.23 1.61
CA ASP A 227 -17.09 15.16 0.62
C ASP A 227 -17.54 14.70 -0.77
N LEU A 228 -18.20 15.59 -1.52
CA LEU A 228 -18.67 15.31 -2.87
C LEU A 228 -17.49 15.36 -3.85
N ALA A 229 -16.67 14.32 -3.89
CA ALA A 229 -15.78 14.08 -5.02
C ALA A 229 -16.61 13.64 -6.24
N THR A 230 -17.28 14.60 -6.85
CA THR A 230 -18.12 14.40 -8.04
C THR A 230 -17.24 14.34 -9.29
N VAL A 231 -17.77 13.84 -10.40
CA VAL A 231 -17.18 14.03 -11.76
C VAL A 231 -16.78 15.49 -11.99
N SER A 232 -17.52 16.45 -11.44
CA SER A 232 -17.20 17.88 -11.48
C SER A 232 -15.85 18.22 -10.83
N LEU A 233 -15.48 17.55 -9.72
CA LEU A 233 -14.17 17.72 -9.07
C LEU A 233 -13.06 17.15 -9.96
N PHE A 234 -13.30 16.01 -10.60
CA PHE A 234 -12.38 15.41 -11.57
C PHE A 234 -12.19 16.30 -12.81
N THR A 235 -13.27 16.89 -13.35
CA THR A 235 -13.21 17.83 -14.48
C THR A 235 -12.48 19.12 -14.09
N LEU A 236 -12.77 19.67 -12.89
CA LEU A 236 -12.08 20.84 -12.36
C LEU A 236 -10.59 20.57 -12.21
N LEU A 237 -10.21 19.44 -11.61
CA LEU A 237 -8.83 19.01 -11.47
C LEU A 237 -8.15 18.89 -12.83
N SER A 238 -8.75 18.16 -13.76
CA SER A 238 -8.23 18.00 -15.12
C SER A 238 -8.00 19.33 -15.83
N SER A 239 -8.89 20.33 -15.62
CA SER A 239 -8.74 21.68 -16.19
C SER A 239 -7.65 22.54 -15.54
N ARG A 240 -7.15 22.19 -14.34
CA ARG A 240 -6.10 22.93 -13.63
C ARG A 240 -4.73 22.26 -13.73
N MET A 241 -4.71 20.97 -14.06
CA MET A 241 -3.49 20.20 -14.33
C MET A 241 -2.74 20.67 -15.60
N SER A 242 -3.39 21.45 -16.48
CA SER A 242 -2.74 22.07 -17.64
C SER A 242 -1.68 23.11 -17.27
N ASP A 243 -1.68 23.62 -16.04
CA ASP A 243 -0.86 24.76 -15.62
C ASP A 243 0.51 24.36 -15.01
N THR A 244 0.83 23.06 -14.98
CA THR A 244 2.11 22.52 -14.49
C THR A 244 2.67 21.49 -15.46
N ASP A 245 3.99 21.27 -15.47
CA ASP A 245 4.63 20.30 -16.38
C ASP A 245 4.80 18.90 -15.75
N ILE A 246 4.45 18.75 -14.47
CA ILE A 246 4.47 17.46 -13.77
C ILE A 246 3.40 16.49 -14.29
N THR A 247 3.74 15.19 -14.33
CA THR A 247 2.83 14.12 -14.77
C THR A 247 1.80 13.79 -13.68
N TYR A 248 0.55 13.55 -14.07
CA TYR A 248 -0.54 13.18 -13.17
C TYR A 248 -1.00 11.73 -13.38
N ILE A 249 -1.25 11.03 -12.28
CA ILE A 249 -1.79 9.65 -12.26
C ILE A 249 -3.02 9.63 -11.37
N TYR A 250 -4.12 9.06 -11.84
CA TYR A 250 -5.31 8.81 -11.02
C TYR A 250 -5.27 7.38 -10.48
N SER A 251 -5.12 7.23 -9.16
CA SER A 251 -5.13 5.92 -8.50
C SER A 251 -6.56 5.39 -8.44
N GLY A 252 -6.81 4.20 -9.00
CA GLY A 252 -8.13 3.56 -9.01
C GLY A 252 -8.88 3.62 -10.35
N THR A 253 -8.30 4.26 -11.36
CA THR A 253 -8.83 4.23 -12.74
C THR A 253 -7.82 3.57 -13.70
N PRO A 254 -8.25 2.82 -14.73
CA PRO A 254 -7.34 2.24 -15.72
C PRO A 254 -6.57 3.26 -16.57
N THR A 255 -6.93 4.55 -16.49
CA THR A 255 -6.44 5.61 -17.37
C THR A 255 -5.35 6.43 -16.69
N SER A 256 -4.10 6.26 -17.11
CA SER A 256 -3.10 7.31 -16.99
C SER A 256 -3.35 8.34 -18.08
N SER A 257 -3.69 9.58 -17.72
CA SER A 257 -3.67 10.68 -18.69
C SER A 257 -2.24 11.20 -18.81
N SER A 258 -1.50 10.74 -19.83
CA SER A 258 -0.43 11.58 -20.38
C SER A 258 -1.08 12.71 -21.18
N LYS A 259 -0.42 13.88 -21.27
CA LYS A 259 -0.85 14.95 -22.20
C LYS A 259 -1.06 14.35 -23.61
N PRO A 260 -2.04 14.84 -24.40
CA PRO A 260 -2.04 14.61 -25.84
C PRO A 260 -0.76 15.16 -26.49
#